data_AF-A0AAW1G829-F1
#
_entry.id   AF-A0AAW1G829-F1
#
_cell.length_a   1.000
_cell.length_b   1.000
_cell.length_c   1.000
_cell.angle_alpha   90.00
_cell.angle_beta   90.00
_cell.angle_gamma   90.00
#
_symmetry.space_group_name_H-M   'P 1'
#
loop_
_entity.id
_entity.type
_entity.pdbx_description
1 polymer ?
#
loop_
_entity_poly.entity_id
_entity_poly.type
_entity_poly.pdbx_seq_one_letter_code
_entity_poly.pdbx_strand_id
1 'polypeptide(L)'
;MSCGLWKETLALAEDYLYLCRTSPRPAPPPPSESAAAMRRLAQDMETQHQARFHSLAQTFLRQCGPDPCSSLRKVMEELVGDGHLNWGRVVSLFTFTGVLARQLLEQNGTKLGLDPGQEPGQELGHCRGLAETIADYLGEEKKDWLLESDGWEGFCKFSRSAREVGQDSSMKTALFAAAGVGLAGLTFLLVR
;
A
#
# COMPACT_ATOMS: atom_id res chain seq x y z
N MET A 1 -13.98 -4.30 -20.88
CA MET A 1 -12.53 -4.00 -21.00
C MET A 1 -11.87 -3.79 -19.62
N SER A 2 -12.23 -4.59 -18.60
CA SER A 2 -11.77 -4.43 -17.21
C SER A 2 -10.32 -4.88 -16.95
N CYS A 3 -9.75 -5.69 -17.85
CA CYS A 3 -8.43 -6.30 -17.68
C CYS A 3 -7.26 -5.29 -17.57
N GLY A 4 -7.41 -4.05 -18.07
CA GLY A 4 -6.35 -3.05 -18.09
C GLY A 4 -5.99 -2.52 -16.70
N LEU A 5 -6.98 -2.01 -15.97
CA LEU A 5 -6.77 -1.38 -14.66
C LEU A 5 -6.32 -2.37 -13.59
N TRP A 6 -6.85 -3.59 -13.62
CA TRP A 6 -6.38 -4.66 -12.73
C TRP A 6 -4.89 -4.96 -12.97
N LYS A 7 -4.47 -5.13 -14.23
CA LYS A 7 -3.06 -5.40 -14.57
C LYS A 7 -2.13 -4.26 -14.17
N GLU A 8 -2.56 -3.03 -14.41
CA GLU A 8 -1.78 -1.85 -14.03
C GLU A 8 -1.65 -1.72 -12.51
N THR A 9 -2.75 -1.94 -11.78
CA THR A 9 -2.76 -1.94 -10.31
C THR A 9 -1.88 -3.05 -9.74
N LEU A 10 -1.94 -4.25 -10.33
CA LEU A 10 -1.10 -5.37 -9.93
C LEU A 10 0.37 -5.02 -10.12
N ALA A 11 0.77 -4.52 -11.30
CA ALA A 11 2.14 -4.15 -11.57
C ALA A 11 2.65 -3.06 -10.61
N LEU A 12 1.78 -2.10 -10.25
CA LEU A 12 2.09 -1.05 -9.27
C LEU A 12 2.32 -1.61 -7.86
N ALA A 13 1.47 -2.53 -7.40
CA ALA A 13 1.61 -3.19 -6.10
C ALA A 13 2.81 -4.14 -6.08
N GLU A 14 2.97 -4.94 -7.15
CA GLU A 14 4.15 -5.68 -7.60
C GLU A 14 5.45 -4.97 -7.23
N ASP A 15 5.61 -3.83 -7.91
CA ASP A 15 6.74 -2.94 -7.84
C ASP A 15 7.00 -2.40 -6.42
N TYR A 16 5.96 -1.85 -5.79
CA TYR A 16 6.11 -1.19 -4.50
C TYR A 16 6.45 -2.18 -3.37
N LEU A 17 5.79 -3.35 -3.35
CA LEU A 17 6.06 -4.36 -2.33
C LEU A 17 7.44 -5.00 -2.52
N TYR A 18 7.87 -5.21 -3.76
CA TYR A 18 9.25 -5.66 -4.04
C TYR A 18 10.27 -4.65 -3.52
N LEU A 19 10.06 -3.35 -3.76
CA LEU A 19 10.93 -2.30 -3.24
C LEU A 19 11.03 -2.33 -1.72
N CYS A 20 9.90 -2.44 -1.02
CA CYS A 20 9.86 -2.42 0.44
C CYS A 20 10.66 -3.57 1.10
N ARG A 21 10.85 -4.67 0.38
CA ARG A 21 11.61 -5.85 0.83
C ARG A 21 13.09 -5.82 0.53
N THR A 22 13.51 -5.03 -0.47
CA THR A 22 14.87 -5.12 -1.04
C THR A 22 15.83 -4.03 -0.56
N SER A 23 15.38 -3.08 0.25
CA SER A 23 16.26 -2.11 0.91
C SER A 23 17.26 -2.83 1.81
N PRO A 24 18.60 -2.64 1.66
CA PRO A 24 19.28 -1.47 1.10
C PRO A 24 19.89 -1.63 -0.31
N ARG A 25 19.47 -2.60 -1.14
CA ARG A 25 20.00 -2.73 -2.52
C ARG A 25 19.53 -1.55 -3.39
N PRO A 26 20.32 -1.12 -4.40
CA PRO A 26 19.86 -0.15 -5.38
C PRO A 26 18.58 -0.66 -6.03
N ALA A 27 17.49 0.10 -5.86
CA ALA A 27 16.20 -0.25 -6.44
C ALA A 27 16.27 -0.20 -7.97
N PRO A 28 15.63 -1.14 -8.69
CA PRO A 28 15.45 -0.98 -10.13
C PRO A 28 14.66 0.30 -10.43
N PRO A 29 14.84 0.88 -11.63
CA PRO A 29 14.03 2.03 -12.05
C PRO A 29 12.54 1.67 -11.96
N PRO A 30 11.67 2.62 -11.58
CA PRO A 30 10.24 2.38 -11.53
C PRO A 30 9.72 2.04 -12.94
N PRO A 31 8.81 1.05 -13.08
CA PRO A 31 8.31 0.58 -14.37
C PRO A 31 7.36 1.58 -15.06
N SER A 32 6.86 2.58 -14.34
CA SER A 32 5.95 3.62 -14.84
C SER A 32 6.06 4.91 -14.02
N GLU A 33 5.44 5.99 -14.52
CA GLU A 33 5.33 7.25 -13.75
C GLU A 33 4.49 7.04 -12.48
N SER A 34 3.40 6.28 -12.57
CA SER A 34 2.55 5.95 -11.43
C SER A 34 3.31 5.18 -10.35
N ALA A 35 4.16 4.23 -10.74
CA ALA A 35 5.04 3.51 -9.81
C ALA A 35 6.04 4.46 -9.15
N ALA A 36 6.67 5.34 -9.93
CA ALA A 36 7.58 6.36 -9.40
C ALA A 36 6.87 7.28 -8.39
N ALA A 37 5.63 7.68 -8.67
CA ALA A 37 4.80 8.50 -7.79
C ALA A 37 4.43 7.75 -6.50
N MET A 38 4.01 6.49 -6.61
CA MET A 38 3.61 5.67 -5.46
C MET A 38 4.79 5.43 -4.53
N ARG A 39 5.95 5.03 -5.07
CA ARG A 39 7.18 4.85 -4.29
C ARG A 39 7.49 6.08 -3.45
N ARG A 40 7.49 7.27 -4.06
CA ARG A 40 7.78 8.53 -3.36
C ARG A 40 6.74 8.88 -2.30
N LEU A 41 5.47 8.98 -2.69
CA LEU A 41 4.41 9.43 -1.77
C LEU A 41 4.25 8.48 -0.58
N ALA A 42 4.36 7.18 -0.81
CA ALA A 42 4.26 6.19 0.27
C ALA A 42 5.51 6.21 1.17
N GLN A 43 6.72 6.41 0.63
CA GLN A 43 7.94 6.61 1.43
C GLN A 43 7.88 7.89 2.28
N ASP A 44 7.40 9.00 1.72
CA ASP A 44 7.23 10.25 2.45
C ASP A 44 6.21 10.08 3.59
N MET A 45 5.08 9.42 3.29
CA MET A 45 4.04 9.11 4.26
C MET A 45 4.52 8.18 5.37
N GLU A 46 5.26 7.13 5.01
CA GLU A 46 5.89 6.22 5.96
C GLU A 46 6.86 6.97 6.86
N THR A 47 7.74 7.78 6.29
CA THR A 47 8.76 8.54 7.04
C THR A 47 8.10 9.50 8.04
N GLN A 48 7.04 10.19 7.62
CA GLN A 48 6.29 11.11 8.48
C GLN A 48 5.55 10.42 9.62
N HIS A 49 5.13 9.16 9.43
CA HIS A 49 4.28 8.43 10.38
C HIS A 49 4.85 7.06 10.77
N GLN A 50 6.18 6.93 10.78
CA GLN A 50 6.89 5.64 10.87
C GLN A 50 6.43 4.78 12.04
N ALA A 51 6.42 5.36 13.26
CA ALA A 51 6.02 4.64 14.47
C ALA A 51 4.58 4.10 14.39
N ARG A 52 3.67 4.85 13.75
CA ARG A 52 2.26 4.45 13.60
C ARG A 52 2.13 3.31 12.62
N PHE A 53 2.64 3.44 11.39
CA PHE A 53 2.56 2.35 10.40
C PHE A 53 3.23 1.08 10.90
N HIS A 54 4.39 1.21 11.57
CA HIS A 54 5.07 0.07 12.18
C HIS A 54 4.20 -0.62 13.24
N SER A 55 3.58 0.15 14.13
CA SER A 55 2.66 -0.40 15.15
C SER A 55 1.43 -1.05 14.52
N LEU A 56 0.84 -0.44 13.48
CA LEU A 56 -0.35 -0.96 12.81
C LEU A 56 -0.04 -2.29 12.11
N ALA A 57 1.08 -2.38 11.39
CA ALA A 57 1.52 -3.62 10.76
C ALA A 57 1.78 -4.73 11.80
N GLN A 58 2.39 -4.39 12.95
CA GLN A 58 2.56 -5.37 14.03
C GLN A 58 1.24 -5.85 14.61
N THR A 59 0.29 -4.94 14.87
CA THR A 59 -1.02 -5.34 15.38
C THR A 59 -1.77 -6.20 14.37
N PHE A 60 -1.77 -5.81 13.09
CA PHE A 60 -2.33 -6.61 12.02
C PHE A 60 -1.74 -8.02 11.99
N LEU A 61 -0.41 -8.18 12.05
CA LEU A 61 0.24 -9.49 12.05
C LEU A 61 -0.12 -10.37 13.25
N ARG A 62 -0.47 -9.77 14.39
CA ARG A 62 -0.95 -10.53 15.56
C ARG A 62 -2.41 -10.97 15.41
N GLN A 63 -3.20 -10.26 14.61
CA GLN A 63 -4.65 -10.45 14.48
C GLN A 63 -5.07 -11.15 13.18
N CYS A 64 -4.25 -11.12 12.12
CA CYS A 64 -4.64 -11.52 10.77
C CYS A 64 -4.87 -13.03 10.58
N GLY A 65 -4.64 -13.85 11.62
CA GLY A 65 -4.77 -15.29 11.55
C GLY A 65 -3.84 -15.92 10.50
N PRO A 66 -4.18 -17.11 9.96
CA PRO A 66 -3.34 -17.82 9.01
C PRO A 66 -3.35 -17.23 7.59
N ASP A 67 -4.28 -16.32 7.28
CA ASP A 67 -4.45 -15.75 5.94
C ASP A 67 -4.37 -14.20 5.97
N PRO A 68 -3.16 -13.65 5.77
CA PRO A 68 -2.95 -12.21 5.68
C PRO A 68 -3.70 -11.54 4.53
N CYS A 69 -3.97 -12.24 3.41
CA CYS A 69 -4.66 -11.67 2.25
C CYS A 69 -6.13 -11.41 2.57
N SER A 70 -6.82 -12.41 3.14
CA SER A 70 -8.21 -12.24 3.60
C SER A 70 -8.35 -11.18 4.68
N SER A 71 -7.36 -11.04 5.57
CA SER A 71 -7.37 -9.98 6.59
C SER A 71 -7.10 -8.61 6.00
N LEU A 72 -6.16 -8.49 5.05
CA LEU A 72 -5.89 -7.24 4.33
C LEU A 72 -7.14 -6.80 3.55
N ARG A 73 -7.84 -7.76 2.96
CA ARG A 73 -9.11 -7.53 2.26
C ARG A 73 -10.14 -6.82 3.14
N LYS A 74 -10.34 -7.31 4.37
CA LYS A 74 -11.24 -6.66 5.35
C LYS A 74 -10.79 -5.24 5.69
N VAL A 75 -9.47 -5.03 5.87
CA VAL A 75 -8.92 -3.69 6.12
C VAL A 75 -9.24 -2.75 4.94
N MET A 76 -9.12 -3.22 3.70
CA MET A 76 -9.46 -2.44 2.52
C MET A 76 -10.95 -2.13 2.44
N GLU A 77 -11.81 -3.12 2.68
CA GLU A 77 -13.27 -2.93 2.73
C GLU A 77 -13.67 -1.86 3.74
N GLU A 78 -13.04 -1.83 4.90
CA GLU A 78 -13.33 -0.84 5.93
C GLU A 78 -12.68 0.53 5.63
N LEU A 79 -11.45 0.56 5.14
CA LEU A 79 -10.73 1.81 4.81
C LEU A 79 -11.37 2.56 3.63
N VAL A 80 -12.03 1.83 2.73
CA VAL A 80 -12.48 2.32 1.42
C VAL A 80 -14.01 2.14 1.22
N GLY A 81 -14.69 1.38 2.08
CA GLY A 81 -16.10 1.02 1.95
C GLY A 81 -17.10 2.09 2.38
N ASP A 82 -16.68 3.16 3.06
CA ASP A 82 -17.57 4.27 3.46
C ASP A 82 -18.02 5.17 2.29
N GLY A 83 -17.62 4.85 1.05
CA GLY A 83 -17.96 5.61 -0.15
C GLY A 83 -17.04 6.80 -0.45
N HIS A 84 -16.01 7.04 0.38
CA HIS A 84 -15.13 8.21 0.26
C HIS A 84 -13.68 7.83 -0.14
N LEU A 85 -13.54 6.96 -1.14
CA LEU A 85 -12.23 6.64 -1.70
C LEU A 85 -11.57 7.90 -2.28
N ASN A 86 -10.29 8.09 -1.96
CA ASN A 86 -9.46 9.16 -2.49
C ASN A 86 -8.00 8.68 -2.57
N TRP A 87 -7.18 9.38 -3.36
CA TRP A 87 -5.77 9.02 -3.55
C TRP A 87 -4.96 9.00 -2.25
N GLY A 88 -5.31 9.81 -1.24
CA GLY A 88 -4.67 9.77 0.07
C GLY A 88 -4.84 8.42 0.77
N ARG A 89 -6.06 7.87 0.75
CA ARG A 89 -6.36 6.52 1.29
C ARG A 89 -5.67 5.42 0.48
N VAL A 90 -5.61 5.55 -0.84
CA VAL A 90 -4.85 4.62 -1.69
C VAL A 90 -3.37 4.63 -1.29
N VAL A 91 -2.74 5.80 -1.14
CA VAL A 91 -1.34 5.87 -0.69
C VAL A 91 -1.17 5.30 0.72
N SER A 92 -2.09 5.55 1.66
CA SER A 92 -2.04 4.94 2.99
C SER A 92 -2.11 3.42 2.96
N LEU A 93 -2.97 2.86 2.10
CA LEU A 93 -3.08 1.41 1.89
C LEU A 93 -1.76 0.84 1.37
N PHE A 94 -1.17 1.44 0.33
CA PHE A 94 0.12 0.99 -0.19
C PHE A 94 1.21 1.08 0.88
N THR A 95 1.31 2.22 1.57
CA THR A 95 2.28 2.44 2.65
C THR A 95 2.17 1.36 3.73
N PHE A 96 0.95 1.10 4.21
CA PHE A 96 0.69 0.05 5.20
C PHE A 96 1.11 -1.33 4.71
N THR A 97 0.72 -1.71 3.49
CA THR A 97 1.05 -3.03 2.92
C THR A 97 2.55 -3.17 2.66
N GLY A 98 3.26 -2.08 2.32
CA GLY A 98 4.72 -2.06 2.21
C GLY A 98 5.42 -2.36 3.53
N VAL A 99 4.99 -1.70 4.62
CA VAL A 99 5.50 -1.98 5.98
C VAL A 99 5.17 -3.41 6.42
N LEU A 100 3.96 -3.87 6.12
CA LEU A 100 3.52 -5.25 6.37
C LEU A 100 4.41 -6.27 5.63
N ALA A 101 4.68 -6.05 4.35
CA ALA A 101 5.52 -6.93 3.53
C ALA A 101 6.97 -7.00 4.03
N ARG A 102 7.50 -5.90 4.58
CA ARG A 102 8.83 -5.85 5.20
C ARG A 102 8.87 -6.59 6.53
N GLN A 103 7.87 -6.39 7.41
CA GLN A 103 7.79 -7.10 8.69
C GLN A 103 7.57 -8.62 8.53
N LEU A 104 6.80 -9.05 7.52
CA LEU A 104 6.64 -10.47 7.20
C LEU A 104 7.99 -11.13 6.88
N LEU A 105 8.84 -10.45 6.09
CA LEU A 105 10.18 -10.91 5.76
C LEU A 105 11.09 -11.00 7.01
N GLU A 106 11.04 -9.98 7.88
CA GLU A 106 11.82 -9.94 9.13
C GLU A 106 11.43 -11.06 10.12
N GLN A 107 10.13 -11.32 10.28
CA GLN A 107 9.64 -12.38 11.16
C GLN A 107 10.08 -13.78 10.69
N ASN A 108 10.05 -14.02 9.40
CA ASN A 108 10.44 -15.31 8.85
C ASN A 108 11.96 -15.49 8.79
N GLY A 109 12.73 -14.43 8.51
CA GLY A 109 14.18 -14.43 8.68
C GLY A 109 14.63 -14.75 10.11
N THR A 110 13.84 -14.36 11.11
CA THR A 110 14.06 -14.69 12.53
C THR A 110 13.66 -16.14 12.87
N LYS A 111 12.64 -16.70 12.20
CA LYS A 111 12.18 -18.10 12.37
C LYS A 111 13.07 -19.14 11.69
N LEU A 112 13.88 -18.75 10.71
CA LEU A 112 14.83 -19.64 10.02
C LEU A 112 15.92 -20.21 10.95
N GLY A 113 16.03 -19.73 12.19
CA GLY A 113 16.84 -20.34 13.24
C GLY A 113 16.18 -21.51 13.99
N LEU A 114 14.91 -21.82 13.74
CA LEU A 114 14.14 -22.76 14.57
C LEU A 114 13.28 -23.80 13.82
N ASP A 115 13.11 -23.75 12.49
CA ASP A 115 12.32 -24.77 11.78
C ASP A 115 12.84 -25.08 10.36
N PRO A 116 13.35 -26.31 10.07
CA PRO A 116 13.87 -26.69 8.75
C PRO A 116 12.79 -26.98 7.70
N GLY A 117 11.50 -26.81 8.00
CA GLY A 117 10.38 -27.19 7.14
C GLY A 117 9.74 -26.08 6.30
N GLN A 118 10.19 -24.82 6.40
CA GLN A 118 9.55 -23.69 5.72
C GLN A 118 10.16 -23.45 4.33
N GLU A 119 9.39 -23.78 3.28
CA GLU A 119 9.80 -23.64 1.89
C GLU A 119 10.09 -22.17 1.52
N PRO A 120 11.26 -21.85 0.92
CA PRO A 120 11.64 -20.50 0.48
C PRO A 120 10.64 -19.79 -0.46
N GLY A 121 9.70 -20.54 -1.06
CA GLY A 121 8.68 -20.01 -1.98
C GLY A 121 7.45 -19.35 -1.32
N GLN A 122 7.21 -19.60 -0.02
CA GLN A 122 6.03 -19.06 0.67
C GLN A 122 6.15 -17.55 0.94
N GLU A 123 7.39 -17.06 1.10
CA GLU A 123 7.78 -15.65 1.18
C GLU A 123 7.31 -14.83 -0.03
N LEU A 124 7.60 -15.34 -1.23
CA LEU A 124 7.25 -14.71 -2.51
C LEU A 124 5.74 -14.81 -2.75
N GLY A 125 5.14 -15.94 -2.36
CA GLY A 125 3.70 -16.19 -2.45
C GLY A 125 2.87 -15.18 -1.66
N HIS A 126 3.28 -14.85 -0.43
CA HIS A 126 2.56 -13.85 0.37
C HIS A 126 2.59 -12.45 -0.25
N CYS A 127 3.72 -12.02 -0.83
CA CYS A 127 3.78 -10.68 -1.43
C CYS A 127 2.90 -10.56 -2.66
N ARG A 128 2.98 -11.59 -3.51
CA ARG A 128 2.16 -11.68 -4.70
C ARG A 128 0.68 -11.72 -4.33
N GLY A 129 0.31 -12.51 -3.32
CA GLY A 129 -1.05 -12.55 -2.80
C GLY A 129 -1.53 -11.19 -2.27
N LEU A 130 -0.71 -10.45 -1.53
CA LEU A 130 -1.06 -9.10 -1.07
C LEU A 130 -1.24 -8.13 -2.25
N ALA A 131 -0.39 -8.20 -3.27
CA ALA A 131 -0.51 -7.39 -4.48
C ALA A 131 -1.76 -7.74 -5.31
N GLU A 132 -2.05 -9.03 -5.49
CA GLU A 132 -3.27 -9.52 -6.13
C GLU A 132 -4.51 -9.06 -5.36
N THR A 133 -4.48 -9.11 -4.02
CA THR A 133 -5.59 -8.63 -3.18
C THR A 133 -5.85 -7.13 -3.40
N ILE A 134 -4.80 -6.30 -3.52
CA ILE A 134 -4.92 -4.87 -3.85
C ILE A 134 -5.49 -4.69 -5.26
N ALA A 135 -5.02 -5.47 -6.23
CA ALA A 135 -5.46 -5.40 -7.62
C ALA A 135 -6.93 -5.81 -7.80
N ASP A 136 -7.35 -6.88 -7.14
CA ASP A 136 -8.75 -7.33 -7.12
C ASP A 136 -9.65 -6.23 -6.56
N TYR A 137 -9.25 -5.61 -5.45
CA TYR A 137 -10.08 -4.60 -4.82
C TYR A 137 -10.09 -3.27 -5.59
N LEU A 138 -8.93 -2.68 -5.89
CA LEU A 138 -8.88 -1.37 -6.55
C LEU A 138 -9.13 -1.45 -8.06
N GLY A 139 -8.54 -2.45 -8.72
CA GLY A 139 -8.54 -2.57 -10.17
C GLY A 139 -9.77 -3.27 -10.75
N GLU A 140 -10.49 -4.07 -9.97
CA GLU A 140 -11.73 -4.72 -10.40
C GLU A 140 -12.97 -4.19 -9.67
N GLU A 141 -12.98 -4.16 -8.34
CA GLU A 141 -14.18 -3.75 -7.58
C GLU A 141 -14.37 -2.24 -7.48
N LYS A 142 -13.28 -1.48 -7.34
CA LYS A 142 -13.30 0.00 -7.33
C LYS A 142 -12.93 0.59 -8.68
N LYS A 143 -13.04 -0.18 -9.76
CA LYS A 143 -12.69 0.25 -11.12
C LYS A 143 -13.47 1.49 -11.57
N ASP A 144 -14.74 1.61 -11.20
CA ASP A 144 -15.57 2.74 -11.62
C ASP A 144 -15.04 4.04 -11.01
N TRP A 145 -14.75 4.04 -9.70
CA TRP A 145 -14.08 5.16 -9.04
C TRP A 145 -12.70 5.46 -9.66
N LEU A 146 -11.94 4.41 -9.97
CA LEU A 146 -10.62 4.56 -10.57
C LEU A 146 -10.72 5.23 -11.95
N LEU A 147 -11.68 4.84 -12.78
CA LEU A 147 -11.96 5.46 -14.07
C LEU A 147 -12.46 6.90 -13.94
N GLU A 148 -13.38 7.17 -13.01
CA GLU A 148 -13.87 8.52 -12.69
C GLU A 148 -12.76 9.43 -12.18
N SER A 149 -11.71 8.85 -11.58
CA SER A 149 -10.53 9.54 -11.08
C SER A 149 -9.39 9.62 -12.11
N ASP A 150 -9.66 9.48 -13.41
CA ASP A 150 -8.68 9.47 -14.52
C ASP A 150 -7.66 8.31 -14.46
N GLY A 151 -8.00 7.21 -13.80
CA GLY A 151 -7.11 6.06 -13.63
C GLY A 151 -5.82 6.40 -12.89
N TRP A 152 -4.77 5.63 -13.15
CA TRP A 152 -3.45 5.90 -12.57
C TRP A 152 -2.77 7.15 -13.16
N GLU A 153 -3.24 7.67 -14.30
CA GLU A 153 -2.83 9.00 -14.78
C GLU A 153 -3.36 10.11 -13.86
N GLY A 154 -4.59 9.99 -13.38
CA GLY A 154 -5.13 10.89 -12.36
C GLY A 154 -4.32 10.87 -11.06
N PHE A 155 -3.83 9.70 -10.66
CA PHE A 155 -2.88 9.58 -9.56
C PHE A 155 -1.56 10.31 -9.84
N CYS A 156 -1.01 10.20 -11.05
CA CYS A 156 0.19 10.96 -11.44
C CYS A 156 -0.03 12.47 -11.33
N LYS A 157 -1.17 12.99 -11.84
CA LYS A 157 -1.57 14.42 -11.70
C LYS A 157 -1.64 14.84 -10.23
N PHE A 158 -2.27 14.00 -9.39
CA PHE A 158 -2.34 14.22 -7.94
C PHE A 158 -0.94 14.26 -7.31
N SER A 159 -0.04 13.35 -7.67
CA SER A 159 1.36 13.33 -7.21
C SER A 159 2.15 14.56 -7.66
N ARG A 160 1.96 15.03 -8.89
CA ARG A 160 2.61 16.26 -9.38
C ARG A 160 2.14 17.47 -8.61
N SER A 161 0.83 17.56 -8.37
CA SER A 161 0.24 18.60 -7.53
C SER A 161 0.78 18.56 -6.10
N ALA A 162 0.99 17.36 -5.54
CA ALA A 162 1.65 17.19 -4.24
C ALA A 162 3.10 17.71 -4.23
N ARG A 163 3.82 17.62 -5.35
CA ARG A 163 5.23 18.04 -5.50
C ARG A 163 5.41 19.52 -5.80
N GLU A 164 4.55 20.10 -6.62
CA GLU A 164 4.63 21.51 -7.06
C GLU A 164 4.23 22.49 -5.95
N VAL A 165 3.62 22.01 -4.86
CA VAL A 165 3.22 22.76 -3.67
C VAL A 165 4.43 23.07 -2.76
N GLY A 166 5.49 23.64 -3.36
CA GLY A 166 6.53 24.39 -2.68
C GLY A 166 6.16 25.87 -2.45
N GLN A 167 5.00 26.34 -2.97
CA GLN A 167 4.65 27.77 -3.02
C GLN A 167 3.26 28.15 -2.43
N ASP A 168 2.31 27.22 -2.23
CA ASP A 168 0.95 27.55 -1.72
C ASP A 168 0.50 26.68 -0.53
N SER A 169 0.32 27.31 0.64
CA SER A 169 0.15 26.64 1.95
C SER A 169 -1.22 25.94 2.17
N SER A 170 -2.26 26.30 1.42
CA SER A 170 -3.63 25.79 1.63
C SER A 170 -3.84 24.38 1.04
N MET A 171 -3.29 24.10 -0.15
CA MET A 171 -3.45 22.80 -0.82
C MET A 171 -2.63 21.68 -0.16
N LYS A 172 -1.51 22.02 0.49
CA LYS A 172 -0.73 21.13 1.36
C LYS A 172 -1.60 20.53 2.47
N THR A 173 -2.45 21.36 3.07
CA THR A 173 -3.33 20.96 4.18
C THR A 173 -4.40 19.97 3.72
N ALA A 174 -5.00 20.15 2.54
CA ALA A 174 -6.02 19.23 2.01
C ALA A 174 -5.44 17.85 1.64
N LEU A 175 -4.23 17.83 1.05
CA LEU A 175 -3.53 16.61 0.68
C LEU A 175 -3.12 15.78 1.91
N PHE A 176 -2.45 16.41 2.87
CA PHE A 176 -2.09 15.75 4.13
C PHE A 176 -3.32 15.43 4.98
N ALA A 177 -4.41 16.19 4.86
CA ALA A 177 -5.67 15.84 5.50
C ALA A 177 -6.26 14.56 4.90
N ALA A 178 -6.27 14.40 3.57
CA ALA A 178 -6.77 13.18 2.91
C ALA A 178 -5.91 11.94 3.25
N ALA A 179 -4.59 12.08 3.26
CA ALA A 179 -3.66 11.07 3.77
C ALA A 179 -3.87 10.78 5.28
N GLY A 180 -4.12 11.83 6.07
CA GLY A 180 -4.44 11.73 7.49
C GLY A 180 -5.73 10.96 7.76
N VAL A 181 -6.75 11.10 6.91
CA VAL A 181 -7.99 10.31 6.97
C VAL A 181 -7.71 8.83 6.71
N GLY A 182 -6.84 8.50 5.74
CA GLY A 182 -6.42 7.12 5.50
C GLY A 182 -5.72 6.50 6.71
N LEU A 183 -4.75 7.20 7.29
CA LEU A 183 -4.04 6.75 8.49
C LEU A 183 -4.96 6.65 9.72
N ALA A 184 -5.87 7.60 9.91
CA ALA A 184 -6.86 7.57 10.98
C ALA A 184 -7.81 6.38 10.83
N GLY A 185 -8.26 6.09 9.61
CA GLY A 185 -9.04 4.90 9.28
C GLY A 185 -8.30 3.62 9.66
N LEU A 186 -7.06 3.44 9.20
CA LEU A 186 -6.24 2.28 9.58
C LEU A 186 -6.07 2.15 11.10
N THR A 187 -5.85 3.27 11.79
CA THR A 187 -5.70 3.29 13.26
C THR A 187 -6.98 2.89 13.97
N PHE A 188 -8.13 3.41 13.53
CA PHE A 188 -9.43 3.05 14.08
C PHE A 188 -9.76 1.56 13.93
N LEU A 189 -9.32 0.96 12.82
CA LEU A 189 -9.60 -0.44 12.49
C LEU A 189 -8.68 -1.41 13.22
N LEU A 190 -7.39 -1.08 13.35
CA LEU A 190 -6.37 -2.00 13.87
C LEU A 190 -6.06 -1.80 15.36
N VAL A 191 -6.69 -0.84 16.03
CA VAL A 191 -6.52 -0.58 17.48
C VAL A 191 -7.79 -0.93 18.28
N ARG A 192 -8.78 -1.55 17.63
CA ARG A 192 -9.91 -2.20 18.34
C ARG A 192 -9.57 -3.62 18.76
#